data_AF-Q95SI6-F1
#
_entry.id   AF-Q95SI6-F1
#
_cell.length_a   1.000
_cell.length_b   1.000
_cell.length_c   1.000
_cell.angle_alpha   90.00
_cell.angle_beta   90.00
_cell.angle_gamma   90.00
#
_symmetry.space_group_name_H-M   'P 1'
#
loop_
_entity.id
_entity.type
_entity.pdbx_description
1 polymer ?
#
loop_
_entity_poly.entity_id
_entity_poly.type
_entity_poly.pdbx_seq_one_letter_code
_entity_poly.pdbx_strand_id
1 'polypeptide(L)'
;MYWKKCLDDEAYKLQKAEVKLLGPSQCTDLWARNNWSKKNFTDDLFCTEKFAKEACSLAMGSPVVHNGKLVGIITKGGCSEYPEVYINLIKYKDWLHNHTK
;
A
#
# COMPACT_ATOMS: atom_id res chain seq x y z
N MET A 1 -23.79 -8.83 -1.43
CA MET A 1 -22.46 -9.00 -0.81
C MET A 1 -21.59 -9.80 -1.77
N TYR A 2 -21.01 -9.13 -2.77
CA TYR A 2 -20.32 -9.79 -3.88
C TYR A 2 -18.81 -9.87 -3.62
N TRP A 3 -18.41 -10.86 -2.84
CA TRP A 3 -17.02 -11.35 -2.77
C TRP A 3 -16.78 -12.36 -3.90
N LYS A 4 -16.95 -11.94 -5.16
CA LYS A 4 -16.52 -12.72 -6.34
C LYS A 4 -15.52 -11.90 -7.14
N LYS A 5 -14.33 -11.71 -6.57
CA LYS A 5 -13.13 -11.25 -7.28
C LYS A 5 -11.82 -11.71 -6.61
N CYS A 6 -11.90 -12.72 -5.74
CA CYS A 6 -10.74 -13.51 -5.37
C CYS A 6 -10.69 -14.65 -6.39
N LEU A 7 -9.69 -14.60 -7.28
CA LEU A 7 -9.40 -15.66 -8.25
C LEU A 7 -8.88 -16.86 -7.45
N ASP A 8 -9.77 -17.80 -7.08
CA ASP A 8 -9.42 -18.92 -6.19
C ASP A 8 -8.22 -19.73 -6.72
N ASP A 9 -8.10 -19.93 -8.03
CA ASP A 9 -7.01 -20.71 -8.63
C ASP A 9 -5.64 -20.00 -8.58
N GLU A 10 -5.62 -18.66 -8.62
CA GLU A 10 -4.38 -17.86 -8.61
C GLU A 10 -3.93 -17.51 -7.18
N ALA A 11 -4.82 -17.61 -6.18
CA ALA A 11 -4.50 -17.37 -4.78
C ALA A 11 -3.46 -18.37 -4.22
N TYR A 12 -3.32 -19.55 -4.85
CA TYR A 12 -2.33 -20.57 -4.47
C TYR A 12 -0.91 -20.26 -4.94
N LYS A 13 -0.72 -19.24 -5.78
CA LYS A 13 0.60 -18.81 -6.28
C LYS A 13 0.90 -17.41 -5.78
N LEU A 14 2.09 -17.22 -5.21
CA LEU A 14 2.53 -15.91 -4.78
C LEU A 14 2.70 -14.99 -6.00
N GLN A 15 1.96 -13.88 -6.00
CA GLN A 15 2.01 -12.87 -7.05
C GLN A 15 2.85 -11.67 -6.59
N LYS A 16 3.39 -10.91 -7.55
CA LYS A 16 4.07 -9.64 -7.30
C LYS A 16 3.72 -8.62 -8.37
N ALA A 17 3.82 -7.35 -8.01
CA ALA A 17 3.69 -6.24 -8.93
C ALA A 17 4.83 -5.23 -8.71
N GLU A 18 5.26 -4.59 -9.79
CA GLU A 18 6.17 -3.45 -9.73
C GLU A 18 5.35 -2.17 -9.90
N VAL A 19 5.55 -1.23 -8.98
CA VAL A 19 4.76 0.00 -8.89
C VAL A 19 5.68 1.18 -8.60
N LYS A 20 5.25 2.37 -9.00
CA LYS A 20 5.97 3.61 -8.70
C LYS A 20 5.49 4.24 -7.40
N LEU A 21 6.44 4.80 -6.66
CA LEU A 21 6.15 5.68 -5.53
C LEU A 21 5.52 6.98 -6.04
N LEU A 22 4.47 7.44 -5.36
CA LEU A 22 3.86 8.74 -5.64
C LEU A 22 4.39 9.80 -4.69
N GLY A 23 4.46 11.05 -5.18
CA GLY A 23 4.74 12.20 -4.33
C GLY A 23 3.60 12.42 -3.30
N PRO A 24 3.89 13.01 -2.12
CA PRO A 24 2.87 13.24 -1.10
C PRO A 24 1.64 14.03 -1.58
N SER A 25 1.87 15.05 -2.43
CA SER A 25 0.78 15.83 -3.04
C SER A 25 -0.10 14.99 -3.97
N GLN A 26 0.51 14.24 -4.88
CA GLN A 26 -0.20 13.33 -5.79
C GLN A 26 -1.04 12.32 -5.01
N CYS A 27 -0.47 11.77 -3.94
CA CYS A 27 -1.15 10.81 -3.08
C CYS A 27 -2.41 11.40 -2.43
N THR A 28 -2.23 12.55 -1.79
CA THR A 28 -3.30 13.21 -1.03
C THR A 28 -4.38 13.75 -1.95
N ASP A 29 -4.04 14.24 -3.14
CA ASP A 29 -5.01 14.75 -4.11
C ASP A 29 -5.87 13.63 -4.72
N LEU A 30 -5.28 12.45 -4.98
CA LEU A 30 -6.03 11.28 -5.46
C LEU A 30 -7.00 10.76 -4.41
N TRP A 31 -6.60 10.75 -3.13
CA TRP A 31 -7.45 10.30 -2.03
C TRP A 31 -8.48 11.33 -1.55
N ALA A 32 -8.22 12.63 -1.72
CA ALA A 32 -9.18 13.70 -1.41
C ALA A 32 -10.49 13.55 -2.19
N ARG A 33 -10.45 12.95 -3.39
CA ARG A 33 -11.66 12.64 -4.19
C ARG A 33 -12.60 11.63 -3.53
N ASN A 34 -12.17 10.91 -2.50
CA ASN A 34 -12.93 9.89 -1.79
C ASN A 34 -13.22 10.26 -0.33
N ASN A 35 -13.36 11.55 -0.02
CA ASN A 35 -13.61 12.06 1.33
C ASN A 35 -12.57 11.64 2.39
N TRP A 36 -11.40 11.12 1.97
CA TRP A 36 -10.30 10.93 2.90
C TRP A 36 -9.64 12.28 3.12
N SER A 37 -9.92 12.86 4.28
CA SER A 37 -9.35 14.13 4.72
C SER A 37 -7.83 14.12 4.56
N LYS A 38 -7.29 15.15 3.89
CA LYS A 38 -5.84 15.42 3.81
C LYS A 38 -5.15 15.43 5.17
N LYS A 39 -5.88 15.72 6.26
CA LYS A 39 -5.35 15.71 7.64
C LYS A 39 -4.93 14.32 8.13
N ASN A 40 -5.38 13.25 7.48
CA ASN A 40 -5.09 11.87 7.88
C ASN A 40 -3.89 11.26 7.14
N PHE A 41 -3.21 12.02 6.28
CA PHE A 41 -2.01 11.56 5.57
C PHE A 41 -0.78 12.22 6.19
N THR A 42 -0.17 11.54 7.16
CA THR A 42 1.05 11.99 7.84
C THR A 42 2.29 11.46 7.13
N ASP A 43 3.46 11.97 7.52
CA ASP A 43 4.78 11.48 7.09
C ASP A 43 5.03 10.00 7.41
N ASP A 44 4.21 9.43 8.31
CA ASP A 44 4.20 8.01 8.65
C ASP A 44 3.64 7.15 7.53
N LEU A 45 3.00 7.75 6.53
CA LEU A 45 2.41 7.08 5.39
C LEU A 45 3.07 7.51 4.09
N PHE A 46 3.10 6.60 3.14
CA PHE A 46 3.36 6.91 1.74
C PHE A 46 2.42 6.10 0.87
N CYS A 47 2.38 6.39 -0.43
CA CYS A 47 1.61 5.57 -1.35
C CYS A 47 2.31 5.33 -2.67
N THR A 48 1.85 4.28 -3.34
CA THR A 48 2.26 3.94 -4.68
C THR A 48 1.10 4.11 -5.63
N GLU A 49 1.41 4.25 -6.92
CA GLU A 49 0.40 4.01 -7.93
C GLU A 49 -0.12 2.58 -7.82
N LYS A 50 -1.23 2.34 -8.51
CA LYS A 50 -1.77 1.00 -8.61
C LYS A 50 -1.17 0.27 -9.80
N PHE A 51 -0.85 -1.01 -9.64
CA PHE A 51 -0.35 -1.83 -10.74
C PHE A 51 -1.31 -1.87 -11.93
N ALA A 52 -2.60 -2.04 -11.67
CA ALA A 52 -3.66 -1.95 -12.67
C ALA A 52 -4.96 -1.44 -12.05
N LYS A 53 -5.78 -0.75 -12.85
CA LYS A 53 -7.04 -0.12 -12.40
C LYS A 53 -7.97 -1.05 -11.63
N GLU A 54 -8.02 -2.33 -12.01
CA GLU A 54 -8.86 -3.34 -11.36
C GLU A 54 -8.08 -4.36 -10.54
N ALA A 55 -6.76 -4.18 -10.38
CA ALA A 55 -5.97 -5.06 -9.52
C ALA A 55 -6.53 -5.03 -8.09
N CYS A 56 -6.49 -6.16 -7.42
CA CYS A 56 -6.95 -6.28 -6.04
C CYS A 56 -5.76 -6.45 -5.13
N SER A 57 -5.59 -5.50 -4.21
CA SER A 57 -4.53 -5.56 -3.19
C SER A 57 -5.16 -5.93 -1.87
N LEU A 58 -5.47 -7.22 -1.74
CA LEU A 58 -6.21 -7.80 -0.60
C LEU A 58 -5.28 -8.27 0.53
N ALA A 59 -3.98 -8.22 0.31
CA ALA A 59 -3.00 -8.73 1.25
C ALA A 59 -2.53 -7.62 2.20
N MET A 60 -3.44 -7.06 3.00
CA MET A 60 -3.09 -6.16 4.12
C MET A 60 -1.94 -6.78 4.93
N GLY A 61 -0.92 -5.98 5.27
CA GLY A 61 0.30 -6.51 5.90
C GLY A 61 1.40 -6.95 4.92
N SER A 62 1.15 -6.94 3.61
CA SER A 62 2.16 -7.27 2.60
C SER A 62 3.27 -6.23 2.48
N PRO A 63 4.49 -6.68 2.13
CA PRO A 63 5.64 -5.81 1.99
C PRO A 63 5.64 -5.05 0.66
N VAL A 64 6.12 -3.81 0.69
CA VAL A 64 6.69 -3.15 -0.48
C VAL A 64 8.20 -2.99 -0.29
N VAL A 65 8.95 -3.40 -1.30
CA VAL A 65 10.40 -3.45 -1.27
C VAL A 65 11.01 -2.53 -2.31
N HIS A 66 12.12 -1.89 -1.95
CA HIS A 66 12.92 -1.08 -2.86
C HIS A 66 14.39 -1.47 -2.71
N ASN A 67 15.04 -1.84 -3.83
CA ASN A 67 16.42 -2.33 -3.87
C ASN A 67 16.72 -3.42 -2.82
N GLY A 68 15.82 -4.40 -2.72
CA GLY A 68 15.94 -5.53 -1.80
C GLY A 68 15.69 -5.18 -0.32
N LYS A 69 15.28 -3.96 0.01
CA LYS A 69 14.98 -3.53 1.37
C LYS A 69 13.47 -3.32 1.55
N LEU A 70 12.94 -3.78 2.66
CA LEU A 70 11.56 -3.51 3.07
C LEU A 70 11.41 -2.02 3.42
N VAL A 71 10.54 -1.30 2.72
CA VAL A 71 10.34 0.14 2.92
C VAL A 71 8.95 0.49 3.45
N GLY A 72 7.97 -0.40 3.25
CA GLY A 72 6.65 -0.21 3.81
C GLY A 72 5.83 -1.49 3.89
N ILE A 73 4.73 -1.40 4.63
CA ILE A 73 3.72 -2.45 4.78
C ILE A 73 2.38 -1.85 4.40
N ILE A 74 1.62 -2.52 3.53
CA ILE A 74 0.34 -2.00 3.05
C ILE A 74 -0.68 -1.91 4.19
N THR A 75 -1.23 -0.72 4.39
CA THR A 75 -2.27 -0.42 5.40
C THR A 75 -3.62 -0.15 4.76
N LYS A 76 -3.64 0.27 3.49
CA LYS A 76 -4.88 0.37 2.73
C LYS A 76 -4.67 0.03 1.26
N GLY A 77 -5.45 -0.95 0.83
CA GLY A 77 -5.56 -1.36 -0.57
C GLY A 77 -7.02 -1.61 -0.93
N GLY A 78 -7.23 -2.61 -1.78
CA GLY A 78 -8.56 -3.03 -2.23
C GLY A 78 -8.65 -3.12 -3.75
N CYS A 79 -9.85 -3.37 -4.24
CA CYS A 79 -10.17 -3.49 -5.66
C CYS A 79 -10.73 -2.17 -6.22
N SER A 80 -9.95 -1.09 -6.15
CA SER A 80 -10.35 0.26 -6.59
C SER A 80 -9.32 0.89 -7.54
N GLU A 81 -9.53 2.09 -8.06
CA GLU A 81 -8.51 2.80 -8.85
C GLU A 81 -7.59 3.69 -7.99
N TYR A 82 -7.77 3.69 -6.67
CA TYR A 82 -7.01 4.57 -5.77
C TYR A 82 -5.59 4.04 -5.49
N PRO A 83 -4.63 4.96 -5.23
CA PRO A 83 -3.29 4.60 -4.76
C PRO A 83 -3.32 3.69 -3.54
N GLU A 84 -2.33 2.81 -3.45
CA GLU A 84 -2.17 1.94 -2.28
C GLU A 84 -1.35 2.66 -1.21
N VAL A 85 -1.82 2.61 0.03
CA VAL A 85 -1.21 3.33 1.15
C VAL A 85 -0.45 2.35 2.04
N TYR A 86 0.76 2.76 2.42
CA TYR A 86 1.72 1.98 3.17
C TYR A 86 2.18 2.76 4.40
N ILE A 87 2.47 2.04 5.50
CA ILE A 87 3.23 2.61 6.61
C ILE A 87 4.70 2.78 6.19
N ASN A 88 5.31 3.91 6.52
CA ASN A 88 6.67 4.29 6.18
C ASN A 88 7.67 3.71 7.18
N LEU A 89 8.18 2.51 6.92
CA LEU A 89 9.11 1.85 7.86
C LEU A 89 10.45 2.57 8.01
N ILE A 90 10.79 3.47 7.08
CA ILE A 90 11.98 4.31 7.24
C ILE A 90 11.86 5.25 8.44
N LYS A 91 10.64 5.73 8.74
CA LYS A 91 10.35 6.58 9.91
C LYS A 91 10.32 5.78 11.21
N TYR A 92 10.07 4.48 11.15
CA TYR A 92 9.97 3.60 12.33
C TYR A 92 11.22 2.74 12.58
N LYS A 93 12.35 3.01 11.92
CA LYS A 93 13.58 2.22 12.07
C LYS A 93 14.05 2.10 13.52
N ASP A 94 14.07 3.21 14.24
CA ASP A 94 14.53 3.23 15.64
C ASP A 94 13.60 2.43 16.54
N TRP A 95 12.29 2.59 16.34
CA TRP A 95 11.29 1.81 17.07
C TRP A 95 11.45 0.32 16.79
N LEU A 96 11.59 -0.07 15.51
CA LEU A 96 11.81 -1.48 15.13
C LEU A 96 13.08 -2.02 15.78
N HIS A 97 14.20 -1.30 15.65
CA HIS A 97 15.47 -1.72 16.24
C HIS A 97 15.37 -1.96 17.75
N ASN A 98 14.60 -1.14 18.46
CA ASN A 98 14.42 -1.27 19.91
C ASN A 98 13.44 -2.39 20.32
N HIS A 99 12.64 -2.93 19.39
CA HIS A 99 11.59 -3.91 19.69
C HIS A 99 11.73 -5.24 18.93
N THR A 100 12.71 -5.37 18.04
CA THR A 100 13.03 -6.62 17.34
C THR A 100 14.47 -7.00 17.66
N LYS A 101 14.66 -8.18 18.25
CA LYS A 101 15.98 -8.75 18.59
C LYS A 101 16.57 -9.53 17.42
#